data_AF-A0A453BXM8-F1
#
_entry.id   AF-A0A453BXM8-F1
#
_cell.length_a   1.000
_cell.length_b   1.000
_cell.length_c   1.000
_cell.angle_alpha   90.00
_cell.angle_beta   90.00
_cell.angle_gamma   90.00
#
_symmetry.space_group_name_H-M   'P 1'
#
loop_
_entity.id
_entity.type
_entity.pdbx_description
1 polymer ?
#
loop_
_entity_poly.entity_id
_entity_poly.type
_entity_poly.pdbx_seq_one_letter_code
_entity_poly.pdbx_strand_id
1 'polypeptide(L)'
;MQASEVLIYGRVCDYLLRVGNGTEEADDQGNILLPDDICLPSTGEVDDLEKLIDHVFPSLDDNMADSSYMTSRAILSTTNDNVDKINIRMIERFHGDEVIYHSFDSAEDDPYGYYAPEFLNGLTPNGLPPHALKLKLNCPVILLRNIDPANGLCNGTRLVVRGFERNTIDAEIVIGQHAGRRVFLPRIPLCPSDNDMFPF
;
A
#
# COMPACT_ATOMS: atom_id res chain seq x y z
N MET A 1 8.62 -3.77 -2.30
CA MET A 1 7.46 -3.83 -1.38
C MET A 1 7.12 -2.39 -1.06
N GLN A 2 6.18 -1.77 -1.77
CA GLN A 2 5.63 -0.50 -1.30
C GLN A 2 4.56 -0.86 -0.27
N ALA A 3 4.42 -0.03 0.76
CA ALA A 3 3.09 0.22 1.25
C ALA A 3 2.38 0.99 0.14
N SER A 4 1.69 0.30 -0.76
CA SER A 4 0.84 0.94 -1.75
C SER A 4 -0.53 0.28 -1.76
N GLU A 5 -1.53 1.15 -1.83
CA GLU A 5 -2.93 0.87 -2.13
C GLU A 5 -3.67 -0.06 -1.18
N VAL A 6 -4.28 0.59 -0.18
CA VAL A 6 -5.30 0.02 0.66
C VAL A 6 -6.57 -0.18 -0.21
N LEU A 7 -6.91 -1.42 -0.61
CA LEU A 7 -8.05 -1.75 -1.50
C LEU A 7 -9.26 -2.48 -0.83
N ILE A 8 -10.44 -1.86 -1.03
CA ILE A 8 -11.76 -2.01 -0.39
C ILE A 8 -12.34 -3.42 -0.50
N TYR A 9 -12.96 -3.95 0.58
CA TYR A 9 -13.95 -5.02 0.44
C TYR A 9 -15.12 -4.86 1.42
N GLY A 10 -16.33 -4.69 0.88
CA GLY A 10 -17.56 -4.92 1.66
C GLY A 10 -18.78 -4.15 1.18
N ARG A 11 -18.79 -2.83 1.31
CA ARG A 11 -20.01 -2.01 1.12
C ARG A 11 -20.06 -1.18 -0.18
N VAL A 12 -18.90 -0.72 -0.66
CA VAL A 12 -18.82 0.16 -1.84
C VAL A 12 -18.84 -0.63 -3.16
N CYS A 13 -18.55 -1.94 -3.13
CA CYS A 13 -18.51 -2.79 -4.32
C CYS A 13 -19.85 -2.81 -5.07
N ASP A 14 -20.97 -3.04 -4.36
CA ASP A 14 -22.27 -3.15 -5.02
C ASP A 14 -22.69 -1.83 -5.66
N TYR A 15 -22.40 -0.71 -5.01
CA TYR A 15 -22.64 0.63 -5.56
C TYR A 15 -21.78 0.88 -6.80
N LEU A 16 -20.47 0.66 -6.74
CA LEU A 16 -19.58 0.80 -7.90
C LEU A 16 -19.98 -0.13 -9.05
N LEU A 17 -20.47 -1.33 -8.74
CA LEU A 17 -20.95 -2.29 -9.73
C LEU A 17 -22.23 -1.80 -10.40
N ARG A 18 -23.15 -1.19 -9.64
CA ARG A 18 -24.36 -0.56 -10.20
C ARG A 18 -24.03 0.66 -11.04
N VAL A 19 -23.04 1.47 -10.65
CA VAL A 19 -22.51 2.58 -11.45
C VAL A 19 -21.92 2.06 -12.76
N GLY A 20 -21.03 1.06 -12.70
CA GLY A 20 -20.36 0.49 -13.87
C GLY A 20 -21.33 -0.22 -14.83
N ASN A 21 -22.42 -0.78 -14.32
CA ASN A 21 -23.49 -1.38 -15.13
C ASN A 21 -24.50 -0.36 -15.68
N GLY A 22 -24.38 0.93 -15.34
CA GLY A 22 -25.34 1.97 -15.74
C GLY A 22 -26.72 1.80 -15.11
N THR A 23 -26.78 1.15 -13.94
CA THR A 23 -28.04 0.89 -13.22
C THR A 23 -28.28 1.87 -12.06
N GLU A 24 -27.29 2.71 -11.71
CA GLU A 24 -27.50 3.80 -10.76
C GLU A 24 -28.21 4.98 -11.43
N GLU A 25 -29.11 5.61 -10.68
CA GLU A 25 -29.83 6.79 -11.15
C GLU A 25 -28.88 8.00 -11.20
N ALA A 26 -28.90 8.70 -12.33
CA ALA A 26 -28.22 9.97 -12.50
C ALA A 26 -29.22 11.12 -12.30
N ASP A 27 -28.72 12.25 -11.83
CA ASP A 27 -29.49 13.50 -11.76
C ASP A 27 -29.83 14.03 -13.16
N ASP A 28 -30.57 15.14 -13.20
CA ASP A 28 -30.97 15.84 -14.43
C ASP A 28 -29.78 16.40 -15.25
N GLN A 29 -28.57 16.40 -14.68
CA GLN A 29 -27.33 16.82 -15.31
C GLN A 29 -26.44 15.63 -15.71
N GLY A 30 -26.86 14.39 -15.42
CA GLY A 30 -26.11 13.18 -15.71
C GLY A 30 -25.03 12.83 -14.68
N ASN A 31 -25.06 13.45 -13.49
CA ASN A 31 -24.16 13.09 -12.39
C ASN A 31 -24.76 11.99 -11.52
N ILE A 32 -23.90 11.14 -10.98
CA ILE A 32 -24.30 10.09 -10.03
C ILE A 32 -24.11 10.62 -8.61
N LEU A 33 -25.16 10.56 -7.80
CA LEU A 33 -25.13 10.97 -6.40
C LEU A 33 -24.45 9.90 -5.56
N LEU A 34 -23.38 10.29 -4.87
CA LEU A 34 -22.72 9.42 -3.91
C LEU A 34 -23.58 9.30 -2.64
N PRO A 35 -23.90 8.07 -2.19
CA PRO A 35 -24.61 7.85 -0.94
C PRO A 35 -23.91 8.49 0.26
N ASP A 36 -24.69 9.05 1.19
CA ASP A 36 -24.17 9.70 2.40
C ASP A 36 -23.40 8.74 3.31
N ASP A 37 -23.65 7.43 3.20
CA ASP A 37 -22.92 6.38 3.92
C ASP A 37 -21.57 6.02 3.28
N ILE A 38 -21.28 6.55 2.09
CA ILE A 38 -19.99 6.41 1.38
C ILE A 38 -19.19 7.73 1.43
N CYS A 39 -19.86 8.85 1.72
CA CYS A 39 -19.27 10.17 1.83
C CYS A 39 -18.94 10.52 3.28
N LEU A 40 -17.69 10.90 3.54
CA LEU A 40 -17.32 11.60 4.77
C LEU A 40 -17.26 13.10 4.51
N PRO A 41 -17.99 13.93 5.28
CA PRO A 41 -17.89 15.38 5.14
C PRO A 41 -16.46 15.84 5.44
N SER A 42 -15.80 16.45 4.46
CA SER A 42 -14.51 17.10 4.67
C SER A 42 -14.75 18.53 5.15
N THR A 43 -14.12 18.89 6.26
CA THR A 43 -14.05 20.25 6.80
C THR A 43 -12.84 21.03 6.27
N GLY A 44 -11.94 20.38 5.54
CA GLY A 44 -10.69 20.92 5.00
C GLY A 44 -9.54 20.96 6.03
N GLU A 45 -9.73 20.32 7.19
CA GLU A 45 -8.79 20.34 8.31
C GLU A 45 -7.97 19.04 8.38
N VAL A 46 -6.82 19.09 9.07
CA VAL A 46 -5.94 17.92 9.30
C VAL A 46 -6.70 16.76 9.95
N ASP A 47 -7.69 17.07 10.77
CA ASP A 47 -8.54 16.10 11.45
C ASP A 47 -9.40 15.27 10.48
N ASP A 48 -9.62 15.70 9.23
CA ASP A 48 -10.41 14.94 8.27
C ASP A 48 -9.74 13.61 7.88
N LEU A 49 -8.41 13.59 7.82
CA LEU A 49 -7.68 12.34 7.56
C LEU A 49 -7.80 11.38 8.75
N GLU A 50 -7.76 11.89 9.98
CA GLU A 50 -8.00 11.08 11.18
C GLU A 50 -9.42 10.52 11.19
N LYS A 51 -10.41 11.36 10.92
CA LYS A 51 -11.82 10.95 10.83
C LYS A 51 -12.01 9.87 9.76
N LEU A 52 -11.33 9.98 8.62
CA LEU A 52 -11.36 8.96 7.57
C LEU A 52 -10.76 7.64 8.04
N ILE A 53 -9.58 7.68 8.67
CA ILE A 53 -8.94 6.48 9.21
C ILE A 53 -9.82 5.83 10.28
N ASP A 54 -10.34 6.60 11.23
CA ASP A 54 -11.20 6.11 12.30
C ASP A 54 -12.55 5.59 11.76
N HIS A 55 -13.09 6.19 10.70
CA HIS A 55 -14.32 5.71 10.07
C HIS A 55 -14.12 4.35 9.38
N VAL A 56 -12.99 4.16 8.69
CA VAL A 56 -12.68 2.90 7.99
C VAL A 56 -12.19 1.83 8.98
N PHE A 57 -11.40 2.22 9.98
CA PHE A 57 -10.77 1.36 10.98
C PHE A 57 -11.18 1.73 12.43
N PRO A 58 -12.48 1.64 12.79
CA PRO A 58 -13.00 2.15 14.07
C PRO A 58 -12.46 1.44 15.32
N SER A 59 -11.95 0.23 15.19
CA SER A 59 -11.37 -0.55 16.29
C SER A 59 -9.99 -1.07 15.92
N LEU A 60 -9.18 -0.20 15.30
CA LEU A 60 -7.83 -0.54 14.87
C LEU A 60 -7.01 -1.16 15.99
N ASP A 61 -6.94 -0.49 17.15
CA ASP A 61 -6.11 -0.87 18.30
C ASP A 61 -6.39 -2.29 18.80
N ASP A 62 -7.66 -2.69 18.85
CA ASP A 62 -8.07 -4.01 19.31
C ASP A 62 -7.87 -5.11 18.25
N ASN A 63 -7.81 -4.74 16.97
CA ASN A 63 -7.84 -5.68 15.84
C ASN A 63 -6.55 -5.65 14.99
N MET A 64 -5.49 -4.97 15.43
CA MET A 64 -4.23 -4.90 14.66
C MET A 64 -3.66 -6.28 14.34
N ALA A 65 -3.81 -7.25 15.24
CA ALA A 65 -3.32 -8.62 15.03
C ALA A 65 -4.25 -9.48 14.14
N ASP A 66 -5.49 -9.06 13.94
CA ASP A 66 -6.48 -9.77 13.13
C ASP A 66 -6.28 -9.47 11.64
N SER A 67 -5.70 -10.45 10.95
CA SER A 67 -5.51 -10.42 9.50
C SER A 67 -6.80 -10.15 8.73
N SER A 68 -7.93 -10.74 9.16
CA SER A 68 -9.20 -10.59 8.45
C SER A 68 -9.71 -9.16 8.58
N TYR A 69 -9.62 -8.58 9.78
CA TYR A 69 -10.04 -7.20 10.02
C TYR A 69 -9.19 -6.20 9.20
N MET A 70 -7.87 -6.41 9.14
CA MET A 70 -6.93 -5.59 8.37
C MET A 70 -7.14 -5.69 6.86
N THR A 71 -7.49 -6.87 6.35
CA THR A 71 -7.56 -7.11 4.90
C THR A 71 -8.92 -6.86 4.29
N SER A 72 -9.98 -6.83 5.11
CA SER A 72 -11.34 -6.50 4.66
C SER A 72 -11.58 -4.99 4.53
N ARG A 73 -10.61 -4.14 4.83
CA ARG A 73 -10.78 -2.68 4.93
C ARG A 73 -9.76 -1.94 4.10
N ALA A 74 -10.16 -0.76 3.61
CA ALA A 74 -9.29 0.02 2.77
C ALA A 74 -9.71 1.44 2.44
N ILE A 75 -8.70 2.24 2.14
CA ILE A 75 -8.75 3.66 1.80
C ILE A 75 -8.11 3.85 0.43
N LEU A 76 -8.89 4.32 -0.54
CA LEU A 76 -8.42 4.63 -1.89
C LEU A 76 -8.26 6.13 -2.08
N SER A 77 -7.32 6.48 -2.94
CA SER A 77 -7.05 7.85 -3.33
C SER A 77 -6.75 7.92 -4.84
N THR A 78 -7.02 9.08 -5.43
CA THR A 78 -6.80 9.34 -6.86
C THR A 78 -5.33 9.59 -7.22
N THR A 79 -4.49 9.90 -6.24
CA THR A 79 -3.05 10.18 -6.44
C THR A 79 -2.18 9.39 -5.47
N ASN A 80 -1.00 8.98 -5.95
CA ASN A 80 0.01 8.28 -5.15
C ASN A 80 0.50 9.15 -3.98
N ASP A 81 0.70 10.45 -4.18
CA ASP A 81 1.10 11.37 -3.10
C ASP A 81 0.15 11.34 -1.90
N ASN A 82 -1.15 11.23 -2.15
CA ASN A 82 -2.15 11.14 -1.10
C ASN A 82 -2.16 9.73 -0.48
N VAL A 83 -1.97 8.68 -1.29
CA VAL A 83 -1.77 7.30 -0.77
C VAL A 83 -0.59 7.25 0.18
N ASP A 84 0.53 7.87 -0.16
CA ASP A 84 1.74 7.89 0.67
C ASP A 84 1.50 8.60 2.00
N LYS A 85 0.80 9.75 2.00
CA LYS A 85 0.40 10.45 3.24
C LYS A 85 -0.47 9.58 4.13
N ILE A 86 -1.47 8.92 3.54
CA ILE A 86 -2.39 8.02 4.28
C ILE A 86 -1.60 6.84 4.84
N ASN A 87 -0.73 6.21 4.05
CA ASN A 87 0.06 5.06 4.47
C ASN A 87 1.03 5.40 5.60
N ILE A 88 1.73 6.53 5.51
CA ILE A 88 2.60 7.02 6.60
C ILE A 88 1.78 7.21 7.86
N ARG A 89 0.64 7.90 7.77
CA ARG A 89 -0.20 8.17 8.92
C ARG A 89 -0.77 6.90 9.53
N MET A 90 -1.12 5.94 8.70
CA MET A 90 -1.63 4.64 9.12
C MET A 90 -0.56 3.82 9.84
N ILE A 91 0.68 3.79 9.33
CA ILE A 91 1.81 3.10 9.99
C ILE A 91 2.10 3.71 11.37
N GLU A 92 1.98 5.03 11.53
CA GLU A 92 2.15 5.69 12.83
C GLU A 92 1.16 5.16 13.88
N ARG A 93 -0.07 4.83 13.48
CA ARG A 93 -1.12 4.27 14.37
C ARG A 93 -0.81 2.85 14.86
N PHE A 94 -0.07 2.04 14.10
CA PHE A 94 0.27 0.68 14.55
C PHE A 94 1.14 0.70 15.81
N HIS A 95 0.84 -0.19 16.75
CA HIS A 95 1.65 -0.39 17.95
C HIS A 95 3.01 -1.04 17.62
N GLY A 96 3.98 -0.81 18.50
CA GLY A 96 5.33 -1.37 18.41
C GLY A 96 6.33 -0.46 17.71
N ASP A 97 7.58 -0.90 17.73
CA ASP A 97 8.71 -0.17 17.18
C ASP A 97 8.67 -0.18 15.65
N GLU A 98 8.97 0.98 15.04
CA GLU A 98 9.16 1.06 13.60
C GLU A 98 10.48 0.44 13.18
N VAL A 99 10.44 -0.30 12.08
CA VAL A 99 11.63 -0.84 11.41
C VAL A 99 11.71 -0.20 10.03
N ILE A 100 12.88 0.36 9.70
CA ILE A 100 13.13 1.02 8.42
C ILE A 100 14.11 0.18 7.63
N TYR A 101 13.66 -0.30 6.46
CA TYR A 101 14.53 -0.94 5.47
C TYR A 101 14.95 0.09 4.43
N HIS A 102 16.25 0.36 4.36
CA HIS A 102 16.83 1.23 3.35
C HIS A 102 17.16 0.43 2.08
N SER A 103 16.79 0.97 0.91
CA SER A 103 17.35 0.52 -0.35
C SER A 103 18.84 0.88 -0.42
N PHE A 104 19.56 0.22 -1.32
CA PHE A 104 20.93 0.61 -1.66
C PHE A 104 20.89 0.73 -3.16
N ASP A 105 20.74 1.96 -3.60
CA ASP A 105 20.54 2.29 -5.00
C ASP A 105 21.90 2.57 -5.63
N SER A 106 22.09 2.09 -6.84
CA SER A 106 23.32 2.26 -7.61
C SER A 106 22.98 2.40 -9.09
N ALA A 107 23.67 3.29 -9.79
CA ALA A 107 23.62 3.37 -11.24
C ALA A 107 24.53 2.30 -11.85
N GLU A 108 24.07 1.56 -12.87
CA GLU A 108 24.86 0.49 -13.51
C GLU A 108 26.00 1.08 -14.37
N ASP A 109 25.73 2.16 -15.11
CA ASP A 109 26.69 2.83 -16.00
C ASP A 109 27.38 4.06 -15.37
N ASP A 110 27.72 3.98 -14.08
CA ASP A 110 28.41 5.06 -13.36
C ASP A 110 29.81 4.68 -12.84
N PRO A 111 30.78 4.44 -13.74
CA PRO A 111 32.14 4.05 -13.35
C PRO A 111 32.92 5.15 -12.60
N TYR A 112 32.42 6.39 -12.63
CA TYR A 112 33.07 7.56 -12.02
C TYR A 112 32.33 8.10 -10.79
N GLY A 113 31.18 7.54 -10.42
CA GLY A 113 30.40 7.99 -9.27
C GLY A 113 29.76 9.36 -9.45
N TYR A 114 29.34 9.70 -10.67
CA TYR A 114 28.67 10.96 -10.98
C TYR A 114 27.30 11.09 -10.31
N TYR A 115 26.62 9.99 -10.01
CA TYR A 115 25.33 10.01 -9.33
C TYR A 115 25.53 9.88 -7.82
N ALA A 116 25.29 10.98 -7.11
CA ALA A 116 25.33 11.00 -5.67
C ALA A 116 24.26 10.05 -5.09
N PRO A 117 24.56 9.27 -4.04
CA PRO A 117 23.57 8.41 -3.38
C PRO A 117 22.30 9.15 -2.95
N GLU A 118 22.43 10.41 -2.53
CA GLU A 118 21.29 11.25 -2.13
C GLU A 118 20.34 11.52 -3.29
N PHE A 119 20.87 11.63 -4.51
CA PHE A 119 20.05 11.79 -5.71
C PHE A 119 19.31 10.49 -6.02
N LEU A 120 20.01 9.34 -5.97
CA LEU A 120 19.41 8.03 -6.23
C LEU A 120 18.34 7.67 -5.19
N ASN A 121 18.60 7.93 -3.91
CA ASN A 121 17.67 7.70 -2.80
C ASN A 121 16.41 8.58 -2.90
N GLY A 122 16.47 9.70 -3.65
CA GLY A 122 15.34 10.58 -3.91
C GLY A 122 14.42 10.11 -5.04
N LEU A 123 14.83 9.11 -5.82
CA LEU A 123 14.04 8.60 -6.93
C LEU A 123 12.89 7.74 -6.42
N THR A 124 11.71 7.94 -7.01
CA THR A 124 10.50 7.15 -6.75
C THR A 124 9.95 6.55 -8.05
N PRO A 125 10.72 5.68 -8.73
CA PRO A 125 10.28 5.00 -9.94
C PRO A 125 8.98 4.23 -9.72
N ASN A 126 8.14 4.21 -10.76
CA ASN A 126 6.90 3.45 -10.72
C ASN A 126 7.20 1.95 -10.50
N GLY A 127 6.44 1.32 -9.61
CA GLY A 127 6.58 -0.11 -9.31
C GLY A 127 7.77 -0.47 -8.40
N LEU A 128 8.50 0.52 -7.86
CA LEU A 128 9.55 0.31 -6.88
C LEU A 128 9.20 0.91 -5.50
N PRO A 129 9.62 0.26 -4.41
CA PRO A 129 9.53 0.83 -3.07
C PRO A 129 10.30 2.15 -2.93
N PRO A 130 9.82 3.07 -2.07
CA PRO A 130 10.64 4.22 -1.69
C PRO A 130 11.94 3.74 -1.05
N HIS A 131 12.96 4.59 -1.11
CA HIS A 131 14.26 4.30 -0.51
C HIS A 131 14.15 3.88 0.97
N ALA A 132 13.32 4.58 1.74
CA ALA A 132 13.05 4.25 3.13
C ALA A 132 11.69 3.55 3.26
N LEU A 133 11.70 2.23 3.38
CA LEU A 133 10.49 1.45 3.64
C LEU A 133 10.28 1.29 5.15
N LYS A 134 9.36 2.09 5.70
CA LYS A 134 8.94 2.03 7.10
C LYS A 134 7.87 0.95 7.29
N LEU A 135 8.04 0.07 8.27
CA LEU A 135 7.11 -1.01 8.59
C LEU A 135 6.96 -1.17 10.10
N LYS A 136 5.82 -1.73 10.52
CA LYS A 136 5.56 -2.15 11.91
C LYS A 136 4.97 -3.55 11.95
N LEU A 137 5.02 -4.17 13.13
CA LEU A 137 4.45 -5.50 13.31
C LEU A 137 2.94 -5.47 13.04
N ASN A 138 2.43 -6.50 12.36
CA ASN A 138 1.05 -6.67 11.93
C ASN A 138 0.53 -5.65 10.91
N CYS A 139 1.38 -4.76 10.37
CA CYS A 139 0.92 -3.88 9.30
C CYS A 139 0.69 -4.67 8.00
N PRO A 140 -0.36 -4.35 7.23
CA PRO A 140 -0.58 -4.93 5.91
C PRO A 140 0.42 -4.35 4.90
N VAL A 141 0.90 -5.20 3.98
CA VAL A 141 1.76 -4.80 2.86
C VAL A 141 1.33 -5.52 1.58
N ILE A 142 1.68 -4.96 0.43
CA ILE A 142 1.39 -5.57 -0.88
C ILE A 142 2.68 -5.81 -1.66
N LEU A 143 2.71 -6.88 -2.43
CA LEU A 143 3.77 -7.10 -3.42
C LEU A 143 3.48 -6.29 -4.69
N LEU A 144 4.51 -5.64 -5.22
CA LEU A 144 4.42 -4.84 -6.46
C LEU A 144 4.87 -5.61 -7.70
N ARG A 145 5.41 -6.81 -7.51
CA ARG A 145 5.99 -7.57 -8.60
C ARG A 145 5.92 -9.06 -8.34
N ASN A 146 6.07 -9.80 -9.42
CA ASN A 146 6.13 -11.24 -9.40
C ASN A 146 7.50 -11.69 -8.86
N ILE A 147 7.48 -12.38 -7.73
CA ILE A 147 8.67 -12.99 -7.11
C ILE A 147 8.59 -14.50 -7.35
N ASP A 148 7.47 -15.10 -6.95
CA ASP A 148 7.19 -16.53 -7.11
C ASP A 148 5.68 -16.75 -7.28
N PRO A 149 5.14 -16.52 -8.49
CA PRO A 149 3.71 -16.67 -8.76
C PRO A 149 3.16 -18.07 -8.47
N ALA A 150 3.97 -19.11 -8.64
CA ALA A 150 3.56 -20.49 -8.37
C ALA A 150 3.26 -20.74 -6.89
N ASN A 151 3.83 -19.92 -6.00
CA ASN A 151 3.62 -19.99 -4.56
C ASN A 151 2.77 -18.83 -4.02
N GLY A 152 2.12 -18.07 -4.90
CA GLY A 152 1.25 -16.94 -4.52
C GLY A 152 1.99 -15.66 -4.19
N LEU A 153 3.27 -15.51 -4.57
CA LEU A 153 4.04 -14.27 -4.41
C LEU A 153 4.08 -13.50 -5.73
N CYS A 154 2.92 -13.01 -6.16
CA CYS A 154 2.74 -12.21 -7.37
C CYS A 154 2.41 -10.74 -7.04
N ASN A 155 2.46 -9.88 -8.06
CA ASN A 155 1.99 -8.50 -7.94
C ASN A 155 0.53 -8.48 -7.43
N GLY A 156 0.24 -7.62 -6.45
CA GLY A 156 -1.07 -7.52 -5.80
C GLY A 156 -1.27 -8.48 -4.62
N THR A 157 -0.32 -9.38 -4.34
CA THR A 157 -0.44 -10.28 -3.18
C THR A 157 -0.40 -9.47 -1.90
N ARG A 158 -1.47 -9.58 -1.10
CA ARG A 158 -1.58 -8.94 0.21
C ARG A 158 -0.96 -9.83 1.27
N LEU A 159 -0.21 -9.20 2.15
CA LEU A 159 0.56 -9.82 3.20
C LEU A 159 0.35 -9.05 4.50
N VAL A 160 0.54 -9.70 5.64
CA VAL A 160 0.66 -9.06 6.95
C VAL A 160 2.05 -9.33 7.51
N VAL A 161 2.72 -8.30 8.01
CA VAL A 161 4.06 -8.42 8.60
C VAL A 161 3.97 -9.11 9.96
N ARG A 162 4.79 -10.14 10.16
CA ARG A 162 4.80 -10.97 11.38
C ARG A 162 6.13 -10.98 12.11
N GLY A 163 7.17 -10.44 11.49
CA GLY A 163 8.49 -10.33 12.11
C GLY A 163 9.47 -9.60 11.21
N PHE A 164 10.55 -9.16 11.83
CA PHE A 164 11.63 -8.44 11.18
C PHE A 164 12.95 -9.13 11.45
N GLU A 165 13.69 -9.38 10.37
CA GLU A 165 15.10 -9.73 10.44
C GLU A 165 15.94 -8.70 9.68
N ARG A 166 17.26 -8.74 9.87
CA ARG A 166 18.19 -7.74 9.35
C ARG A 166 18.01 -7.43 7.86
N ASN A 167 17.73 -8.44 7.04
CA ASN A 167 17.60 -8.30 5.57
C ASN A 167 16.37 -9.05 5.04
N THR A 168 15.43 -9.39 5.90
CA THR A 168 14.29 -10.24 5.53
C THR A 168 13.07 -9.83 6.34
N ILE A 169 11.93 -9.76 5.66
CA ILE A 169 10.63 -9.49 6.27
C ILE A 169 9.90 -10.82 6.35
N ASP A 170 9.50 -11.20 7.57
CA ASP A 170 8.62 -12.34 7.79
C ASP A 170 7.18 -11.86 7.64
N ALA A 171 6.46 -12.45 6.68
CA ALA A 171 5.12 -12.05 6.35
C ALA A 171 4.21 -13.27 6.14
N GLU A 172 2.91 -13.04 6.21
CA GLU A 172 1.89 -14.06 6.00
C GLU A 172 0.98 -13.65 4.84
N ILE A 173 0.73 -14.55 3.88
CA ILE A 173 -0.27 -14.33 2.83
C ILE A 173 -1.65 -14.38 3.47
N VAL A 174 -2.48 -13.38 3.22
CA VAL A 174 -3.75 -13.20 3.94
C VAL A 174 -4.99 -13.36 3.07
N ILE A 175 -4.84 -13.42 1.74
CA ILE A 175 -5.95 -13.60 0.79
C ILE A 175 -5.58 -14.65 -0.26
N GLY A 176 -6.61 -15.34 -0.78
CA GLY A 176 -6.49 -16.24 -1.92
C GLY A 176 -6.11 -17.67 -1.55
N GLN A 177 -5.78 -18.47 -2.56
CA GLN A 177 -5.50 -19.91 -2.41
C GLN A 177 -4.32 -20.22 -1.47
N HIS A 178 -3.41 -19.26 -1.29
CA HIS A 178 -2.21 -19.40 -0.46
C HIS A 178 -2.35 -18.72 0.91
N ALA A 179 -3.57 -18.30 1.32
CA ALA A 179 -3.80 -17.66 2.61
C ALA A 179 -3.34 -18.52 3.80
N GLY A 180 -2.80 -17.88 4.83
CA GLY A 180 -2.19 -18.49 6.01
C GLY A 180 -0.74 -18.94 5.83
N ARG A 181 -0.19 -18.89 4.61
CA ARG A 181 1.21 -19.27 4.34
C ARG A 181 2.17 -18.21 4.85
N ARG A 182 3.12 -18.62 5.70
CA ARG A 182 4.28 -17.80 6.09
C ARG A 182 5.34 -17.80 5.00
N VAL A 183 5.86 -16.60 4.71
CA VAL A 183 6.83 -16.34 3.66
C VAL A 183 7.89 -15.38 4.17
N PHE A 184 9.11 -15.58 3.71
CA PHE A 184 10.25 -14.72 4.01
C PHE A 184 10.60 -13.93 2.76
N LEU A 185 10.55 -12.61 2.87
CA LEU A 185 10.82 -11.71 1.76
C LEU A 185 12.22 -11.13 1.96
N PRO A 186 13.24 -11.69 1.28
CA PRO A 186 14.57 -11.15 1.35
C PRO A 186 14.63 -9.82 0.61
N ARG A 187 15.74 -9.11 0.79
CA ARG A 187 16.07 -7.99 -0.08
C ARG A 187 16.30 -8.47 -1.52
N ILE A 188 15.56 -7.92 -2.46
CA ILE A 188 15.62 -8.29 -3.88
C ILE A 188 16.30 -7.15 -4.63
N PRO A 189 17.32 -7.41 -5.47
CA PRO A 189 17.83 -6.41 -6.40
C PRO A 189 16.76 -6.08 -7.44
N LEU A 190 16.46 -4.80 -7.60
CA LEU A 190 15.43 -4.32 -8.51
C LEU A 190 16.05 -3.28 -9.44
N CYS A 191 15.84 -3.45 -10.74
CA CYS A 191 16.11 -2.42 -11.73
C CYS A 191 14.76 -1.82 -12.16
N PRO A 192 14.68 -0.48 -12.38
CA PRO A 192 13.53 0.15 -13.02
C PRO A 192 13.32 -0.42 -14.43
N SER A 193 12.15 -0.15 -15.02
CA SER A 193 11.88 -0.62 -16.38
C SER A 193 12.61 0.24 -17.41
N ASP A 194 13.01 -0.33 -18.55
CA ASP A 194 13.68 0.41 -19.65
C ASP A 194 12.86 1.63 -20.14
N ASN A 195 11.55 1.65 -19.88
CA ASN A 195 10.64 2.75 -20.22
C ASN A 195 10.72 3.93 -19.24
N ASP A 196 11.22 3.72 -18.02
CA ASP A 196 11.48 4.81 -17.10
C ASP A 196 12.81 5.44 -17.54
N MET A 197 12.76 6.56 -18.27
CA MET A 197 13.95 7.26 -18.74
C MET A 197 14.72 7.88 -17.58
N PHE A 198 15.50 7.06 -16.87
CA PHE A 198 16.57 7.54 -16.02
C PHE A 198 17.82 7.75 -16.88
N PRO A 199 18.65 8.77 -16.61
CA PRO A 199 19.81 9.10 -17.43
C PRO A 199 21.00 8.13 -17.25
N PHE A 200 20.76 6.94 -16.68
CA PHE A 200 21.75 5.96 -16.23
C PHE A 200 21.19 4.54 -16.22
#